data_AF-A0A5J4RMX4-F1
#
_entry.id   AF-A0A5J4RMX4-F1
#
_cell.length_a   1.000
_cell.length_b   1.000
_cell.length_c   1.000
_cell.angle_alpha   90.00
_cell.angle_beta   90.00
_cell.angle_gamma   90.00
#
_symmetry.space_group_name_H-M   'P 1'
#
loop_
_entity.id
_entity.type
_entity.pdbx_description
1 polymer ?
#
loop_
_entity_poly.entity_id
_entity_poly.type
_entity_poly.pdbx_seq_one_letter_code
_entity_poly.pdbx_strand_id
1 'polypeptide(L)' 'MNLQEIKKQFPRGAIREIAKRSKTSTGLISRVFNGEIKSPKEPEILQATAEYLAEYKAKKQKAKEALNDALQDI' A
#
# COMPACT_ATOMS: atom_id res chain seq x y z
N MET A 1 -8.16 5.21 13.97
CA MET A 1 -7.08 4.77 13.06
C MET A 1 -6.30 6.00 12.61
N ASN A 2 -4.97 5.98 12.70
CA ASN A 2 -4.15 7.11 12.27
C ASN A 2 -3.69 6.90 10.81
N LEU A 3 -4.30 7.61 9.87
CA LEU A 3 -3.99 7.47 8.44
C LEU A 3 -2.55 7.89 8.12
N GLN A 4 -2.00 8.83 8.88
CA GLN A 4 -0.62 9.29 8.68
C GLN A 4 0.39 8.19 9.04
N GLU A 5 0.11 7.38 10.07
CA GLU A 5 0.95 6.23 10.43
C GLU A 5 0.92 5.14 9.37
N ILE A 6 -0.25 4.89 8.77
CA ILE A 6 -0.38 3.94 7.66
C ILE A 6 0.43 4.40 6.46
N LYS A 7 0.37 5.70 6.13
CA LYS A 7 1.14 6.28 5.03
C LYS A 7 2.66 6.13 5.24
N LYS A 8 3.16 6.17 6.48
CA LYS A 8 4.60 5.95 6.77
C LYS A 8 5.05 4.52 6.44
N GLN A 9 4.15 3.55 6.47
CA GLN A 9 4.46 2.15 6.12
C GLN A 9 4.43 1.88 4.62
N PHE A 10 4.09 2.88 3.80
CA PHE A 10 3.96 2.70 2.37
C PHE A 10 5.33 2.50 1.70
N PRO A 11 5.52 1.40 0.96
CA PRO A 11 6.69 1.27 0.09
C PRO A 11 6.62 2.31 -1.03
N ARG A 12 7.78 2.60 -1.64
CA ARG A 12 7.86 3.52 -2.78
C ARG A 12 6.88 3.10 -3.87
N GLY A 13 6.11 4.06 -4.38
CA GLY A 13 5.11 3.82 -5.42
C GLY A 13 3.73 3.36 -4.93
N ALA A 14 3.54 3.05 -3.65
CA ALA A 14 2.26 2.56 -3.12
C ALA A 14 1.09 3.49 -3.44
N ILE A 15 1.25 4.80 -3.25
CA ILE A 15 0.20 5.81 -3.53
C ILE A 15 -0.28 5.72 -4.99
N ARG A 16 0.63 5.45 -5.93
CA ARG A 16 0.30 5.30 -7.35
C ARG A 16 -0.52 4.04 -7.61
N GLU A 17 -0.16 2.93 -6.97
CA GLU A 17 -0.88 1.66 -7.14
C GLU A 17 -2.26 1.70 -6.47
N ILE A 18 -2.36 2.30 -5.28
CA ILE A 18 -3.64 2.50 -4.59
C ILE A 18 -4.54 3.43 -5.41
N ALA A 19 -3.99 4.48 -6.05
CA ALA A 19 -4.73 5.37 -6.94
C ALA A 19 -5.36 4.62 -8.12
N LYS A 20 -4.60 3.73 -8.76
CA LYS A 20 -5.11 2.88 -9.85
C LYS A 20 -6.25 1.98 -9.37
N ARG A 21 -6.05 1.28 -8.24
CA ARG A 21 -7.03 0.33 -7.68
C ARG A 21 -8.34 1.01 -7.27
N SER A 22 -8.23 2.13 -6.56
CA SER A 22 -9.38 2.91 -6.09
C SER A 22 -10.02 3.79 -7.18
N LYS A 23 -9.45 3.84 -8.39
CA LYS A 23 -9.87 4.76 -9.47
C LYS A 23 -9.94 6.21 -8.98
N THR A 24 -8.90 6.64 -8.27
CA THR A 24 -8.75 8.01 -7.74
C THR A 24 -7.42 8.63 -8.12
N SER A 25 -7.24 9.94 -7.87
CA SER A 25 -5.96 10.61 -8.09
C SER A 25 -4.99 10.39 -6.93
N THR A 26 -3.70 10.35 -7.24
CA THR A 26 -2.63 10.26 -6.21
C THR A 26 -2.65 11.45 -5.24
N GLY A 27 -3.05 12.63 -5.72
CA GLY A 27 -3.27 13.81 -4.90
C GLY A 27 -4.39 13.59 -3.87
N LEU A 28 -5.53 13.06 -4.29
CA LEU A 28 -6.65 12.77 -3.38
C LEU A 28 -6.22 11.79 -2.28
N ILE A 29 -5.56 10.70 -2.65
CA ILE A 29 -5.02 9.72 -1.69
C ILE A 29 -4.08 10.39 -0.70
N SER A 30 -3.13 11.19 -1.20
CA SER A 30 -2.14 11.84 -0.34
C SER A 30 -2.79 12.76 0.69
N ARG A 31 -3.80 13.53 0.28
CA ARG A 31 -4.56 14.45 1.14
C ARG A 31 -5.41 13.71 2.16
N VAL A 32 -6.08 12.62 1.76
CA VAL A 32 -6.83 11.74 2.66
C VAL A 32 -5.91 11.15 3.72
N PHE A 33 -4.77 10.58 3.32
CA PHE A 33 -3.84 9.98 4.27
C PHE A 33 -3.09 11.00 5.15
N ASN A 34 -2.98 12.25 4.70
CA ASN A 34 -2.50 13.35 5.52
C ASN A 34 -3.57 13.87 6.51
N GLY A 35 -4.84 13.48 6.36
CA GLY A 35 -5.96 14.00 7.14
C GLY A 35 -6.41 15.41 6.73
N GLU A 36 -5.98 15.89 5.56
CA GLU A 36 -6.32 17.23 5.06
C GLU A 36 -7.76 17.31 4.56
N ILE A 37 -8.33 16.19 4.10
CA ILE A 37 -9.69 16.11 3.57
C ILE A 37 -10.35 14.80 4.00
N LYS A 38 -11.67 14.84 4.16
CA LYS A 38 -12.53 13.65 4.19
C LYS A 38 -13.15 13.48 2.82
N SER A 39 -12.84 12.38 2.16
CA SER A 39 -13.32 12.10 0.81
C SER A 39 -14.55 11.17 0.89
N PRO A 40 -15.61 11.38 0.10
CA PRO A 40 -16.66 10.37 -0.06
C PRO A 40 -16.11 9.02 -0.54
N LYS A 41 -14.95 9.03 -1.23
CA LYS A 41 -14.25 7.83 -1.71
C LYS A 41 -13.27 7.23 -0.69
N GLU A 42 -13.29 7.69 0.56
CA GLU A 42 -12.41 7.20 1.61
C GLU A 42 -12.55 5.69 1.84
N PRO A 43 -13.75 5.08 1.86
CA PRO A 43 -13.90 3.62 1.98
C PRO A 43 -13.15 2.84 0.89
N GLU A 44 -13.25 3.27 -0.37
CA GLU A 44 -12.59 2.63 -1.51
C GLU A 44 -11.06 2.80 -1.47
N ILE A 45 -10.59 3.98 -1.00
CA ILE A 45 -9.16 4.23 -0.79
C ILE A 45 -8.61 3.31 0.30
N LEU A 46 -9.33 3.15 1.41
CA LEU A 46 -8.93 2.29 2.52
C LEU A 46 -8.93 0.81 2.12
N GLN A 47 -9.96 0.36 1.41
CA GLN A 47 -10.03 -1.00 0.88
C GLN A 47 -8.87 -1.30 -0.07
N ALA A 48 -8.65 -0.44 -1.07
CA ALA A 48 -7.55 -0.59 -2.03
C ALA A 48 -6.17 -0.58 -1.33
N THR A 49 -6.04 0.18 -0.25
CA THR A 49 -4.82 0.22 0.57
C THR A 49 -4.60 -1.10 1.30
N ALA A 50 -5.64 -1.65 1.94
CA ALA A 50 -5.56 -2.92 2.65
C ALA A 50 -5.17 -4.07 1.70
N GLU A 51 -5.82 -4.14 0.53
CA GLU A 51 -5.50 -5.13 -0.51
C GLU A 51 -4.06 -5.01 -0.98
N TYR A 52 -3.60 -3.78 -1.28
CA TYR A 52 -2.22 -3.53 -1.71
C TYR A 52 -1.19 -3.98 -0.66
N LEU A 53 -1.41 -3.65 0.61
CA LEU A 53 -0.48 -4.02 1.69
C LEU A 53 -0.45 -5.52 1.94
N ALA A 54 -1.59 -6.21 1.85
CA ALA A 54 -1.67 -7.66 1.97
C ALA A 54 -0.85 -8.34 0.85
N GLU A 55 -1.04 -7.91 -0.40
CA GLU A 55 -0.27 -8.41 -1.53
C GLU A 55 1.22 -8.10 -1.43
N TYR A 56 1.57 -6.89 -1.00
CA TYR A 56 2.97 -6.50 -0.83
C TYR A 56 3.67 -7.37 0.22
N LYS A 57 3.00 -7.65 1.34
CA LYS A 57 3.51 -8.54 2.39
C LYS A 57 3.71 -9.96 1.86
N ALA A 58 2.75 -10.49 1.11
CA ALA A 58 2.84 -11.82 0.51
C ALA A 58 4.00 -11.91 -0.51
N LYS A 59 4.14 -10.91 -1.39
CA LYS A 59 5.25 -10.84 -2.36
C LYS A 59 6.61 -10.76 -1.66
N LYS A 60 6.71 -9.93 -0.62
CA LYS A 60 7.94 -9.80 0.18
C LYS A 60 8.31 -11.12 0.86
N GLN A 61 7.34 -11.84 1.39
CA GLN A 61 7.58 -13.14 2.03
C GLN A 61 8.06 -14.17 1.01
N LYS A 62 7.37 -14.31 -0.14
CA LYS A 62 7.78 -15.22 -1.22
C LYS A 62 9.18 -14.90 -1.75
N ALA A 63 9.50 -13.61 -1.91
CA ALA A 63 10.83 -13.19 -2.36
C ALA A 63 11.92 -13.55 -1.34
N LYS A 64 11.63 -13.47 -0.03
CA LYS A 64 12.57 -13.90 1.02
C LYS A 64 12.79 -15.40 1.02
N GLU A 65 11.73 -16.19 0.88
CA GLU A 65 11.81 -17.65 0.80
C GLU A 65 12.67 -18.08 -0.40
N ALA A 66 12.36 -17.56 -1.59
CA ALA A 66 13.12 -17.86 -2.80
C ALA A 66 14.61 -17.47 -2.71
N LEU A 67 14.94 -16.37 -2.03
CA LEU A 67 16.33 -15.98 -1.80
C LEU A 67 17.03 -16.89 -0.79
N ASN A 68 16.35 -17.34 0.26
CA ASN A 68 16.92 -18.27 1.23
C ASN A 68 17.21 -19.63 0.59
N ASP A 69 16.27 -20.16 -0.20
CA ASP A 69 16.45 -21.43 -0.92
C ASP A 69 17.66 -21.35 -1.86
N ALA A 70 17.74 -20.27 -2.67
CA ALA A 70 18.85 -20.06 -3.60
C ALA A 70 20.23 -19.89 -2.92
N LEU A 71 20.28 -19.45 -1.65
CA LEU A 71 21.52 -19.31 -0.88
C LEU A 71 21.89 -20.57 -0.10
N GLN A 72 20.95 -21.49 0.14
CA GLN A 72 21.24 -22.78 0.78
C GLN A 72 21.84 -23.81 -0.21
N ASP A 73 21.62 -23.61 -1.51
CA ASP A 73 22.17 -24.44 -2.60
C ASP A 73 23.59 -24.00 -3.06
N ILE A 74 24.25 -23.07 -2.34
CA ILE A 74 25.63 -22.60 -2.57
C ILE A 74 26.53 -23.04 -1.42
#